data_AF-G6YGB3-F1
#
_entry.id   AF-G6YGB3-F1
#
_cell.length_a   1.000
_cell.length_b   1.000
_cell.length_c   1.000
_cell.angle_alpha   90.00
_cell.angle_beta   90.00
_cell.angle_gamma   90.00
#
_symmetry.space_group_name_H-M   'P 1'
#
loop_
_entity.id
_entity.type
_entity.pdbx_description
1 polymer ?
#
loop_
_entity_poly.entity_id
_entity_poly.type
_entity_poly.pdbx_seq_one_letter_code
_entity_poly.pdbx_strand_id
1 'polypeptide(L)'
;MQTGRNHFLAAAVGGKIYAIDGRIGLPFVTKSDVTDLVEEYDPKSDSWTYKGRSPTPRGGVSGSAYGGKIYVTGGEYQDPAGKRTFWAFEAYDPATDTWQTLPHMQIARHGFVAGFIGNEFHVAGGSFQSDGMPGINAQMNTHEFYTVPK
;
A
#
# COMPACT_ATOMS: atom_id res chain seq x y z
N MET A 1 0.93 6.52 -15.88
CA MET A 1 1.84 6.88 -14.78
C MET A 1 3.17 7.29 -15.39
N GLN A 2 3.90 8.17 -14.72
CA GLN A 2 5.23 8.62 -15.10
C GLN A 2 6.31 7.62 -14.67
N THR A 3 6.14 6.96 -13.52
CA THR A 3 7.09 5.95 -13.05
C THR A 3 6.49 4.55 -13.18
N GLY A 4 6.97 3.78 -14.17
CA GLY A 4 6.61 2.36 -14.33
C GLY A 4 7.03 1.54 -13.10
N ARG A 5 6.05 0.92 -12.43
CA ARG A 5 6.27 0.11 -11.22
C ARG A 5 5.23 -1.00 -11.09
N ASN A 6 5.51 -1.97 -10.23
CA ASN A 6 4.60 -3.06 -9.89
C ASN A 6 4.29 -3.07 -8.39
N HIS A 7 3.32 -3.88 -7.95
CA HIS A 7 2.96 -4.04 -6.54
C HIS A 7 2.61 -2.73 -5.79
N PHE A 8 2.11 -1.73 -6.50
CA PHE A 8 1.58 -0.48 -5.95
C PHE A 8 0.08 -0.62 -5.63
N LEU A 9 -0.45 0.26 -4.79
CA LEU A 9 -1.89 0.40 -4.59
C LEU A 9 -2.47 1.35 -5.65
N ALA A 10 -3.56 0.95 -6.30
CA ALA A 10 -4.42 1.85 -7.07
C ALA A 10 -5.71 2.16 -6.31
N ALA A 11 -6.09 3.43 -6.20
CA ALA A 11 -7.35 3.84 -5.58
C ALA A 11 -7.98 5.03 -6.31
N ALA A 12 -9.31 5.12 -6.33
CA ALA A 12 -10.03 6.22 -6.95
C ALA A 12 -10.68 7.12 -5.88
N VAL A 13 -10.39 8.42 -5.93
CA VAL A 13 -10.94 9.45 -5.02
C VAL A 13 -11.16 10.73 -5.80
N GLY A 14 -12.29 11.42 -5.57
CA GLY A 14 -12.54 12.74 -6.17
C GLY A 14 -12.55 12.76 -7.71
N GLY A 15 -12.86 11.62 -8.35
CA GLY A 15 -12.81 11.48 -9.81
C GLY A 15 -11.39 11.36 -10.40
N LYS A 16 -10.37 11.14 -9.56
CA LYS A 16 -8.98 10.88 -9.93
C LYS A 16 -8.59 9.45 -9.58
N ILE A 17 -7.50 8.96 -10.17
CA ILE A 17 -6.88 7.67 -9.82
C ILE A 17 -5.52 7.95 -9.21
N TYR A 18 -5.18 7.28 -8.11
CA TYR A 18 -3.89 7.40 -7.44
C TYR A 18 -3.15 6.08 -7.53
N ALA A 19 -1.87 6.13 -7.87
CA ALA A 19 -0.93 5.03 -7.77
C ALA A 19 0.05 5.33 -6.63
N ILE A 20 0.03 4.51 -5.57
CA ILE A 20 0.76 4.74 -4.33
C ILE A 20 1.73 3.59 -4.06
N ASP A 21 2.95 3.93 -3.65
CA ASP A 21 3.99 2.99 -3.26
C ASP A 21 4.36 2.05 -4.41
N GLY A 22 4.95 0.88 -4.13
CA GLY A 22 5.25 -0.17 -5.11
C GLY A 22 6.74 -0.43 -5.28
N ARG A 23 7.09 -1.09 -6.39
CA ARG A 23 8.45 -1.53 -6.71
C ARG A 23 8.88 -1.11 -8.10
N ILE A 24 10.07 -0.52 -8.17
CA ILE A 24 10.74 -0.12 -9.39
C ILE A 24 11.80 -1.17 -9.73
N GLY A 25 12.02 -1.37 -11.03
CA GLY A 25 13.01 -2.31 -11.54
C GLY A 25 12.39 -3.66 -11.89
N LEU A 26 12.91 -4.73 -11.30
CA LEU A 26 12.57 -6.10 -11.69
C LEU A 26 11.25 -6.59 -11.07
N PRO A 27 10.60 -7.62 -11.67
CA PRO A 27 9.35 -8.16 -11.14
C PRO A 27 9.52 -8.92 -9.81
N PHE A 28 10.75 -9.28 -9.43
CA PHE A 28 11.06 -10.05 -8.23
C PHE A 28 11.53 -9.14 -7.08
N VAL A 29 10.97 -9.34 -5.89
CA VAL A 29 11.26 -8.54 -4.68
C VAL A 29 12.75 -8.48 -4.35
N THR A 30 13.49 -9.56 -4.62
CA THR A 30 14.93 -9.67 -4.34
C THR A 30 15.82 -8.76 -5.19
N LYS A 31 15.28 -8.14 -6.24
CA LYS A 31 16.02 -7.30 -7.19
C LYS A 31 15.30 -6.00 -7.57
N SER A 32 14.34 -5.57 -6.74
CA SER A 32 13.53 -4.38 -6.98
C SER A 32 13.66 -3.39 -5.84
N ASP A 33 13.62 -2.10 -6.15
CA ASP A 33 13.63 -1.04 -5.16
C ASP A 33 12.20 -0.64 -4.82
N VAL A 34 11.88 -0.55 -3.53
CA VAL A 34 10.59 0.01 -3.11
C VAL A 34 10.57 1.51 -3.28
N THR A 35 9.38 2.06 -3.44
CA THR A 35 9.18 3.50 -3.60
C THR A 35 8.08 4.01 -2.68
N ASP A 36 8.17 5.29 -2.35
CA ASP A 36 7.19 6.10 -1.61
C ASP A 36 6.38 7.03 -2.53
N LEU A 37 6.49 6.84 -3.84
CA LEU A 37 5.87 7.71 -4.83
C LEU A 37 4.35 7.61 -4.81
N VAL A 38 3.71 8.78 -4.80
CA VAL A 38 2.29 8.95 -5.07
C VAL A 38 2.14 9.68 -6.39
N GLU A 39 1.39 9.10 -7.31
CA GLU A 39 1.04 9.73 -8.57
C GLU A 39 -0.48 9.79 -8.73
N GLU A 40 -0.99 10.97 -9.03
CA GLU A 40 -2.40 11.20 -9.36
C GLU A 40 -2.56 11.24 -10.88
N TYR A 41 -3.59 10.57 -11.38
CA TYR A 41 -4.09 10.66 -12.73
C TYR A 41 -5.38 11.46 -12.75
N ASP A 42 -5.40 12.47 -13.62
CA ASP A 42 -6.60 13.22 -13.98
C ASP A 42 -7.17 12.74 -15.32
N PRO A 43 -8.32 12.04 -15.33
CA PRO A 43 -8.97 11.64 -16.57
C PRO A 43 -9.41 12.81 -17.47
N LYS A 44 -9.59 14.02 -16.93
CA LYS A 44 -10.05 15.18 -17.72
C LYS A 44 -8.94 15.77 -18.59
N SER A 45 -7.72 15.82 -18.07
CA SER A 45 -6.53 16.32 -18.78
C SER A 45 -5.65 15.20 -19.32
N ASP A 46 -6.03 13.94 -19.08
CA ASP A 46 -5.26 12.74 -19.43
C ASP A 46 -3.79 12.83 -19.00
N SER A 47 -3.56 13.27 -17.77
CA SER A 47 -2.22 13.58 -17.27
C SER A 47 -1.96 12.99 -15.89
N TRP A 48 -0.70 12.60 -15.67
CA TRP A 48 -0.20 12.16 -14.37
C TRP A 48 0.61 13.26 -13.68
N THR A 49 0.49 13.39 -12.36
CA THR A 49 1.23 14.37 -11.54
C THR A 49 1.70 13.74 -10.23
N TYR A 50 2.92 14.09 -9.79
CA TYR A 50 3.43 13.67 -8.48
C TYR A 50 2.73 14.39 -7.34
N LYS A 51 2.53 13.67 -6.24
CA LYS A 51 1.89 14.15 -5.01
C LYS A 51 2.78 13.92 -3.79
N GLY A 52 2.29 14.29 -2.60
CA GLY A 52 2.94 14.08 -1.33
C GLY A 52 3.33 12.62 -1.12
N ARG A 53 4.63 12.38 -0.88
CA ARG A 53 5.22 11.04 -0.74
C ARG A 53 4.71 10.31 0.50
N SER A 54 4.56 9.00 0.39
CA SER A 54 4.23 8.11 1.50
C SER A 54 5.31 8.16 2.59
N PRO A 55 4.96 8.09 3.89
CA PRO A 55 5.96 8.09 4.97
C PRO A 55 6.84 6.83 4.97
N THR A 56 6.35 5.72 4.41
CA THR A 56 7.04 4.43 4.42
C THR A 56 7.18 3.88 3.00
N PRO A 57 8.39 3.85 2.41
CA PRO A 57 8.63 3.23 1.12
C PRO A 57 8.48 1.71 1.20
N ARG A 58 7.60 1.12 0.39
CA ARG A 58 7.27 -0.32 0.45
C ARG A 58 6.56 -0.77 -0.83
N GLY A 59 6.44 -2.08 -1.06
CA GLY A 59 5.63 -2.62 -2.15
C GLY A 59 4.81 -3.81 -1.69
N GLY A 60 3.80 -4.21 -2.46
CA GLY A 60 2.89 -5.29 -2.08
C GLY A 60 1.89 -4.85 -1.00
N VAL A 61 1.61 -3.55 -0.99
CA VAL A 61 0.63 -2.88 -0.14
C VAL A 61 -0.79 -3.26 -0.55
N SER A 62 -1.72 -3.06 0.37
CA SER A 62 -3.16 -3.15 0.10
C SER A 62 -3.87 -1.96 0.74
N GLY A 63 -5.07 -1.64 0.28
CA GLY A 63 -5.72 -0.41 0.69
C GLY A 63 -6.99 -0.11 -0.07
N SER A 64 -7.69 0.95 0.34
CA SER A 64 -8.88 1.43 -0.34
C SER A 64 -9.22 2.88 0.00
N ALA A 65 -10.07 3.48 -0.83
CA ALA A 65 -10.59 4.82 -0.61
C ALA A 65 -11.80 4.79 0.35
N TYR A 66 -11.86 5.76 1.27
CA TYR A 66 -13.01 5.98 2.15
C TYR A 66 -13.03 7.42 2.66
N GLY A 67 -14.22 8.04 2.73
CA GLY A 67 -14.36 9.40 3.28
C GLY A 67 -13.52 10.46 2.58
N GLY A 68 -13.21 10.30 1.29
CA GLY A 68 -12.35 11.24 0.54
C GLY A 68 -10.84 11.06 0.79
N LYS A 69 -10.42 10.05 1.54
CA LYS A 69 -9.02 9.71 1.79
C LYS A 69 -8.68 8.34 1.22
N ILE A 70 -7.39 8.05 1.08
CA ILE A 70 -6.88 6.76 0.61
C ILE A 70 -6.10 6.11 1.74
N TYR A 71 -6.53 4.92 2.14
CA TYR A 71 -5.93 4.16 3.23
C TYR A 71 -5.01 3.11 2.65
N VAL A 72 -3.77 3.08 3.12
CA VAL A 72 -2.70 2.20 2.65
C VAL A 72 -2.13 1.45 3.83
N THR A 73 -1.96 0.15 3.65
CA THR A 73 -1.46 -0.69 4.73
C THR A 73 -0.51 -1.79 4.24
N GLY A 74 0.26 -2.29 5.20
CA GLY A 74 1.13 -3.44 5.05
C GLY A 74 2.22 -3.23 4.01
N GLY A 75 2.54 -4.30 3.30
CA GLY A 75 3.59 -4.34 2.29
C GLY A 75 4.85 -5.03 2.77
N GLU A 76 5.84 -5.06 1.91
CA GLU A 76 7.12 -5.71 2.12
C GLU A 76 8.26 -4.92 1.48
N TYR A 77 9.46 -5.20 1.98
CA TYR A 77 10.72 -4.75 1.41
C TYR A 77 11.82 -5.77 1.72
N GLN A 78 12.82 -5.82 0.84
CA GLN A 78 14.04 -6.59 1.04
C GLN A 78 15.24 -5.66 0.89
N ASP A 79 16.09 -5.63 1.92
CA ASP A 79 17.41 -5.01 1.87
C ASP A 79 18.50 -6.07 2.10
N PRO A 80 19.80 -5.73 1.96
CA PRO A 80 20.88 -6.65 2.28
C PRO A 80 20.90 -7.16 3.72
N ALA A 81 20.24 -6.45 4.66
CA ALA A 81 20.13 -6.85 6.06
C ALA A 81 18.97 -7.83 6.29
N GLY A 82 18.02 -7.95 5.36
CA GLY A 82 17.00 -8.98 5.37
C GLY A 82 15.70 -8.61 4.68
N LYS A 83 14.74 -9.52 4.84
CA LYS A 83 13.39 -9.43 4.30
C LYS A 83 12.43 -8.97 5.39
N ARG A 84 11.60 -7.96 5.11
CA ARG A 84 10.68 -7.35 6.09
C ARG A 84 9.28 -7.21 5.51
N THR A 85 8.29 -7.40 6.36
CA THR A 85 6.90 -6.98 6.13
C THR A 85 6.61 -5.78 7.02
N PHE A 86 5.65 -4.95 6.61
CA PHE A 86 5.25 -3.77 7.37
C PHE A 86 3.88 -4.01 8.01
N TRP A 87 3.70 -3.45 9.21
CA TRP A 87 2.39 -3.30 9.85
C TRP A 87 1.82 -1.88 9.69
N ALA A 88 2.50 -1.03 8.92
CA ALA A 88 2.11 0.36 8.78
C ALA A 88 0.67 0.49 8.29
N PHE A 89 -0.05 1.46 8.84
CA PHE A 89 -1.39 1.84 8.41
C PHE A 89 -1.44 3.36 8.33
N GLU A 90 -1.64 3.88 7.14
CA GLU A 90 -1.47 5.30 6.83
C GLU A 90 -2.60 5.75 5.91
N ALA A 91 -3.06 7.00 6.10
CA ALA A 91 -4.07 7.61 5.25
C ALA A 91 -3.47 8.81 4.51
N TYR A 92 -3.67 8.83 3.20
CA TYR A 92 -3.39 9.96 2.33
C TYR A 92 -4.66 10.79 2.14
N ASP A 93 -4.55 12.09 2.32
CA ASP A 93 -5.60 13.06 2.05
C ASP A 93 -5.28 13.84 0.76
N PRO A 94 -5.96 13.55 -0.36
CA PRO A 94 -5.76 14.28 -1.60
C PRO A 94 -6.15 15.76 -1.54
N ALA A 95 -7.05 16.16 -0.62
CA ALA A 95 -7.49 17.55 -0.52
C ALA A 95 -6.40 18.46 0.07
N THR A 96 -5.59 17.92 0.98
CA THR A 96 -4.48 18.64 1.62
C THR A 96 -3.11 18.22 1.11
N ASP A 97 -3.03 17.15 0.32
CA ASP A 97 -1.80 16.53 -0.15
C ASP A 97 -0.87 16.10 0.99
N THR A 98 -1.46 15.53 2.04
CA THR A 98 -0.74 15.14 3.26
C THR A 98 -1.07 13.72 3.70
N TRP A 99 -0.18 13.19 4.55
CA TRP A 99 -0.29 11.86 5.12
C TRP A 99 -0.54 11.91 6.62
N GLN A 100 -1.29 10.93 7.11
CA GLN A 100 -1.53 10.68 8.53
C GLN A 100 -1.16 9.23 8.84
N THR A 101 -0.31 9.03 9.85
CA THR A 101 -0.07 7.71 10.43
C THR A 101 -1.22 7.33 11.37
N LEU A 102 -1.75 6.13 11.21
CA LEU A 102 -2.84 5.56 12.01
C LEU A 102 -2.30 4.49 12.97
N PRO A 103 -3.11 4.01 13.93
CA PRO A 103 -2.77 2.81 14.69
C PRO A 103 -2.43 1.66 13.74
N HIS A 104 -1.26 1.05 13.92
CA HIS A 104 -0.71 0.05 13.02
C HIS A 104 -1.50 -1.27 13.05
N MET A 105 -1.28 -2.10 12.02
CA MET A 105 -1.82 -3.46 11.99
C MET A 105 -1.27 -4.31 13.15
N GLN A 106 -2.02 -5.32 13.60
CA GLN A 106 -1.52 -6.30 14.58
C GLN A 106 -0.46 -7.20 13.97
N ILE A 107 -0.61 -7.53 12.68
CA ILE A 107 0.29 -8.45 11.97
C ILE A 107 0.85 -7.75 10.74
N ALA A 108 2.18 -7.62 10.69
CA ALA A 108 2.88 -7.17 9.50
C ALA A 108 2.68 -8.20 8.37
N ARG A 109 2.24 -7.74 7.19
CA ARG A 109 1.90 -8.64 6.07
C ARG A 109 2.02 -7.99 4.70
N HIS A 110 2.15 -8.83 3.68
CA HIS A 110 2.10 -8.47 2.25
C HIS A 110 1.29 -9.52 1.47
N GLY A 111 0.94 -9.23 0.20
CA GLY A 111 0.20 -10.17 -0.65
C GLY A 111 -1.22 -10.46 -0.18
N PHE A 112 -1.90 -9.45 0.37
CA PHE A 112 -3.22 -9.56 1.01
C PHE A 112 -4.23 -8.61 0.38
N VAL A 113 -5.50 -8.76 0.77
CA VAL A 113 -6.58 -7.86 0.39
C VAL A 113 -7.00 -7.01 1.58
N ALA A 114 -7.30 -5.74 1.31
CA ALA A 114 -7.87 -4.83 2.29
C ALA A 114 -8.95 -3.95 1.66
N GLY A 115 -9.95 -3.57 2.46
CA GLY A 115 -11.11 -2.85 1.96
C GLY A 115 -12.02 -2.36 3.08
N PHE A 116 -12.82 -1.33 2.81
CA PHE A 116 -13.85 -0.87 3.73
C PHE A 116 -15.17 -1.64 3.59
N ILE A 117 -15.77 -2.02 4.72
CA ILE A 117 -17.18 -2.40 4.85
C ILE A 117 -17.80 -1.47 5.87
N GLY A 118 -18.71 -0.59 5.43
CA GLY A 118 -19.15 0.52 6.28
C GLY A 118 -17.96 1.42 6.62
N ASN A 119 -17.71 1.64 7.91
CA ASN A 119 -16.57 2.40 8.42
C ASN A 119 -15.45 1.54 9.02
N GLU A 120 -15.50 0.23 8.75
CA GLU A 120 -14.48 -0.72 9.20
C GLU A 120 -13.55 -1.05 8.04
N PHE A 121 -12.25 -0.93 8.27
CA PHE A 121 -11.20 -1.31 7.34
C PHE A 121 -10.78 -2.75 7.62
N HIS A 122 -11.13 -3.67 6.73
CA HIS A 122 -10.83 -5.09 6.86
C HIS A 122 -9.54 -5.43 6.14
N VAL A 123 -8.75 -6.33 6.73
CA VAL A 123 -7.52 -6.88 6.18
C VAL A 123 -7.60 -8.40 6.27
N ALA A 124 -7.40 -9.11 5.17
CA ALA A 124 -7.54 -10.58 5.13
C ALA A 124 -6.42 -11.27 4.34
N GLY A 125 -5.89 -12.35 4.91
CA GLY A 125 -4.91 -13.23 4.27
C GLY A 125 -3.50 -12.65 4.21
N GLY A 126 -2.72 -13.08 3.22
CA GLY A 126 -1.33 -12.65 2.99
C GLY A 126 -0.29 -13.49 3.73
N SER A 127 0.94 -12.97 3.81
CA SER A 127 2.07 -13.63 4.45
C SER A 127 2.86 -12.65 5.32
N PHE A 128 3.29 -13.12 6.50
CA PHE A 128 4.09 -12.34 7.45
C PHE A 128 5.58 -12.31 7.07
N GLN A 129 5.99 -13.17 6.14
CA GLN A 129 7.33 -13.19 5.58
C GLN A 129 7.28 -12.71 4.13
N SER A 130 8.19 -11.79 3.77
CA SER A 130 8.33 -11.30 2.39
C SER A 130 8.70 -12.42 1.40
N ASP A 131 8.18 -12.33 0.17
CA ASP A 131 8.21 -13.40 -0.85
C ASP A 131 9.63 -13.80 -1.31
N GLY A 132 9.76 -15.00 -1.90
CA GLY A 132 10.98 -15.52 -2.51
C GLY A 132 11.94 -16.23 -1.55
N MET A 133 11.44 -16.81 -0.45
CA MET A 133 12.21 -17.75 0.38
C MET A 133 11.76 -19.19 0.09
N PRO A 134 12.61 -20.03 -0.54
CA PRO A 134 12.30 -21.44 -0.75
C PRO A 134 12.07 -22.16 0.59
N GLY A 135 11.00 -22.97 0.68
CA GLY A 135 10.76 -23.87 1.81
C GLY A 135 10.10 -23.27 3.05
N ILE A 136 9.72 -21.98 3.03
CA ILE A 136 8.95 -21.35 4.12
C ILE A 136 7.49 -21.18 3.69
N ASN A 137 6.56 -21.79 4.44
CA ASN A 137 5.13 -21.52 4.32
C ASN A 137 4.72 -20.54 5.43
N ALA A 138 4.65 -19.26 5.09
CA ALA A 138 4.26 -18.17 6.00
C ALA A 138 2.89 -17.56 5.66
N GLN A 139 2.09 -18.28 4.88
CA GLN A 139 0.75 -17.86 4.48
C GLN A 139 -0.18 -17.86 5.70
N MET A 140 -1.08 -16.89 5.73
CA MET A 140 -2.03 -16.69 6.82
C MET A 140 -3.45 -16.75 6.32
N ASN A 141 -4.34 -17.27 7.17
CA ASN A 141 -5.80 -17.22 7.03
C ASN A 141 -6.43 -16.21 8.01
N THR A 142 -5.62 -15.27 8.53
CA THR A 142 -6.07 -14.30 9.53
C THR A 142 -6.88 -13.17 8.89
N HIS A 143 -7.84 -12.66 9.65
CA HIS A 143 -8.64 -11.48 9.36
C HIS A 143 -8.55 -10.53 10.55
N GLU A 144 -8.37 -9.24 10.27
CA GLU A 144 -8.39 -8.17 11.27
C GLU A 144 -9.18 -6.99 10.71
N PHE A 145 -9.71 -6.14 11.60
CA PHE A 145 -10.44 -4.93 11.19
C PHE A 145 -10.11 -3.74 12.09
N TYR A 146 -10.23 -2.54 11.52
CA TYR A 146 -9.98 -1.27 12.19
C TYR A 146 -11.15 -0.33 11.95
N THR A 147 -11.78 0.14 13.02
CA THR A 147 -12.85 1.14 12.89
C THR A 147 -12.23 2.51 12.61
N VAL A 148 -12.65 3.13 11.51
CA VAL A 148 -12.25 4.48 11.12
C VAL A 148 -13.45 5.42 11.35
N PRO A 149 -13.29 6.51 12.10
CA PRO A 149 -14.33 7.52 12.25
C PRO A 149 -14.74 8.12 10.89
N LYS A 150 -16.01 8.50 10.75
CA LYS A 150 -16.51 9.22 9.57
C LYS A 150 -15.98 10.64 9.49
#